data_AF-A0A4S9SR80-F1
#
_entry.id   AF-A0A4S9SR80-F1
#
_cell.length_a   1.000
_cell.length_b   1.000
_cell.length_c   1.000
_cell.angle_alpha   90.00
_cell.angle_beta   90.00
_cell.angle_gamma   90.00
#
_symmetry.space_group_name_H-M   'P 1'
#
loop_
_entity.id
_entity.type
_entity.pdbx_description
1 polymer ?
#
loop_
_entity_poly.entity_id
_entity_poly.type
_entity_poly.pdbx_seq_one_letter_code
_entity_poly.pdbx_strand_id
1 'polypeptide(L)'
;MSPDESDNGNGDLGRKYMRDSMANVERCGLKPGKKSEGVSRLQFSNDAVTGCETDDGRVLTADLVVLATGAWTPALLDLRGRCSATGQILSYIKISDAEQEALGERPTLLNESSGLFIIPPVNNVLKVARHGYGYCNPVSIPHPEDPSLGKITVSLPRTHISHPGLEIPSEGKKALRSFLAAVYPSLATRPFISTRICWYTDTPRGDWLLSYHPRYRNLFVATGGSGHAYKFLPVVGDKIVDCLLGNPPAEFKDKWAWPERDLEDQVWTKDWRGGVKGMVLEDELQKGENKAKL
;
A
#
# COMPACT_ATOMS: atom_id res chain seq x y z
N MET A 1 -1.77 -25.94 -22.71
CA MET A 1 -0.82 -24.98 -23.31
C MET A 1 -1.63 -23.92 -24.01
N SER A 2 -1.83 -22.78 -23.35
CA SER A 2 -2.41 -21.57 -23.94
C SER A 2 -1.26 -20.65 -24.35
N PRO A 3 -1.31 -20.00 -25.53
CA PRO A 3 -0.16 -19.32 -26.10
C PRO A 3 -0.04 -17.87 -25.59
N ASP A 4 1.21 -17.41 -25.60
CA ASP A 4 1.71 -16.03 -25.52
C ASP A 4 1.93 -15.40 -24.13
N GLU A 5 3.02 -15.85 -23.49
CA GLU A 5 3.68 -15.20 -22.36
C GLU A 5 4.89 -14.36 -22.84
N SER A 6 4.68 -13.43 -23.77
CA SER A 6 5.70 -12.40 -24.09
C SER A 6 5.57 -11.22 -23.12
N ASP A 7 6.06 -11.43 -21.89
CA ASP A 7 6.00 -10.49 -20.78
C ASP A 7 7.27 -9.61 -20.69
N ASN A 8 7.21 -8.37 -21.19
CA ASN A 8 8.34 -7.41 -21.19
C ASN A 8 8.13 -6.21 -20.25
N GLY A 9 7.20 -6.28 -19.30
CA GLY A 9 6.93 -5.21 -18.34
C GLY A 9 7.64 -5.38 -17.00
N ASN A 10 8.39 -4.38 -16.52
CA ASN A 10 9.04 -4.42 -15.20
C ASN A 10 8.06 -4.71 -14.03
N GLY A 11 6.80 -4.27 -14.12
CA GLY A 11 5.77 -4.57 -13.12
C GLY A 11 5.25 -6.01 -13.17
N ASP A 12 5.33 -6.66 -14.32
CA ASP A 12 4.74 -7.98 -14.57
C ASP A 12 5.72 -9.08 -14.19
N LEU A 13 7.01 -8.86 -14.44
CA LEU A 13 8.11 -9.62 -13.86
C LEU A 13 8.09 -9.59 -12.32
N GLY A 14 7.82 -8.43 -11.71
CA GLY A 14 7.68 -8.33 -10.25
C GLY A 14 6.47 -9.13 -9.73
N ARG A 15 5.34 -9.12 -10.43
CA ARG A 15 4.17 -9.95 -10.11
C ARG A 15 4.44 -11.44 -10.30
N LYS A 16 5.18 -11.83 -11.33
CA LYS A 16 5.64 -13.19 -11.55
C LYS A 16 6.56 -13.65 -10.42
N TYR A 17 7.54 -12.83 -10.03
CA TYR A 17 8.42 -13.11 -8.90
C TYR A 17 7.65 -13.38 -7.60
N MET A 18 6.61 -12.58 -7.29
CA MET A 18 5.76 -12.85 -6.12
C MET A 18 5.06 -14.20 -6.20
N ARG A 19 4.49 -14.55 -7.37
CA ARG A 19 3.81 -15.83 -7.58
C ARG A 19 4.79 -17.00 -7.43
N ASP A 20 5.96 -16.89 -8.04
CA ASP A 20 7.02 -17.90 -7.97
C ASP A 20 7.53 -18.07 -6.53
N SER A 21 7.71 -16.97 -5.80
CA SER A 21 8.09 -16.98 -4.38
C SER A 21 7.04 -17.67 -3.51
N MET A 22 5.75 -17.40 -3.73
CA MET A 22 4.66 -18.06 -3.01
C MET A 22 4.57 -19.56 -3.32
N ALA A 23 4.78 -19.97 -4.57
CA ALA A 23 4.81 -21.38 -4.94
C ALA A 23 5.97 -22.12 -4.25
N ASN A 24 7.11 -21.44 -4.04
CA ASN A 24 8.24 -22.02 -3.29
C ASN A 24 7.95 -22.13 -1.78
N VAL A 25 7.20 -21.19 -1.20
CA VAL A 25 6.79 -21.21 0.22
C VAL A 25 5.98 -22.48 0.55
N GLU A 26 5.02 -22.85 -0.30
CA GLU A 26 4.20 -24.07 -0.10
C GLU A 26 5.05 -25.35 -0.10
N ARG A 27 6.15 -25.37 -0.87
CA ARG A 27 7.09 -26.50 -0.92
C ARG A 27 7.93 -26.64 0.35
N CYS A 28 8.05 -25.58 1.15
CA CYS A 28 8.81 -25.58 2.41
C CYS A 28 7.96 -26.00 3.63
N GLY A 29 6.72 -26.46 3.44
CA GLY A 29 5.85 -26.89 4.53
C GLY A 29 5.17 -25.74 5.29
N LEU A 30 5.31 -24.50 4.82
CA LEU A 30 4.53 -23.36 5.28
C LEU A 30 3.07 -23.55 4.83
N LYS A 31 2.13 -23.33 5.76
CA LYS A 31 0.69 -23.46 5.51
C LYS A 31 0.10 -22.07 5.24
N PRO A 32 -0.06 -21.64 3.98
CA PRO A 32 -0.71 -20.36 3.71
C PRO A 32 -2.17 -20.42 4.21
N GLY A 33 -2.63 -19.32 4.81
CA GLY A 33 -4.05 -19.13 5.11
C GLY A 33 -4.87 -19.11 3.82
N LYS A 34 -6.16 -19.45 3.87
CA LYS A 34 -6.99 -19.36 2.66
C LYS A 34 -7.28 -17.91 2.34
N LYS A 35 -7.48 -17.62 1.05
CA LYS A 35 -7.78 -16.26 0.54
C LYS A 35 -9.03 -15.61 1.18
N SER A 36 -9.94 -16.40 1.73
CA SER A 36 -11.16 -15.96 2.43
C SER A 36 -10.99 -15.78 3.94
N GLU A 37 -9.80 -16.03 4.49
CA GLU A 37 -9.54 -16.07 5.93
C GLU A 37 -8.68 -14.86 6.32
N GLY A 38 -9.29 -13.67 6.35
CA GLY A 38 -8.64 -12.46 6.86
C GLY A 38 -8.41 -12.53 8.36
N VAL A 39 -7.48 -11.72 8.88
CA VAL A 39 -7.25 -11.56 10.33
C VAL A 39 -8.10 -10.40 10.83
N SER A 40 -8.99 -10.68 11.78
CA SER A 40 -9.91 -9.69 12.35
C SER A 40 -9.28 -8.92 13.52
N ARG A 41 -8.51 -9.61 14.37
CA ARG A 41 -7.77 -9.00 15.49
C ARG A 41 -6.59 -9.84 15.96
N LEU A 42 -5.64 -9.21 16.62
CA LEU A 42 -4.61 -9.90 17.40
C LEU A 42 -5.15 -10.22 18.80
N GLN A 43 -4.60 -11.27 19.42
CA GLN A 43 -4.89 -11.61 20.81
C GLN A 43 -3.73 -11.19 21.70
N PHE A 44 -4.00 -10.30 22.65
CA PHE A 44 -3.01 -9.73 23.55
C PHE A 44 -3.14 -10.34 24.95
N SER A 45 -2.01 -10.62 25.58
CA SER A 45 -1.92 -11.05 26.98
C SER A 45 -0.72 -10.39 27.63
N ASN A 46 -0.97 -9.45 28.55
CA ASN A 46 0.06 -8.68 29.27
C ASN A 46 1.09 -8.00 28.34
N ASP A 47 2.24 -8.64 28.17
CA ASP A 47 3.43 -8.23 27.43
C ASP A 47 3.72 -9.16 26.22
N ALA A 48 2.70 -9.90 25.75
CA ALA A 48 2.80 -10.78 24.58
C ALA A 48 1.55 -10.75 23.70
N VAL A 49 1.72 -11.21 22.45
CA VAL A 49 0.65 -11.54 21.52
C VAL A 49 0.55 -13.06 21.44
N THR A 50 -0.58 -13.64 21.83
CA THR A 50 -0.76 -15.11 21.87
C THR A 50 -1.16 -15.70 20.52
N GLY A 51 -1.51 -14.85 19.56
CA GLY A 51 -2.01 -15.27 18.26
C GLY A 51 -2.92 -14.24 17.60
N CYS A 52 -3.80 -14.71 16.74
CA CYS A 52 -4.82 -13.90 16.08
C CYS A 52 -6.15 -14.63 15.95
N GLU A 53 -7.20 -13.85 15.79
CA GLU A 53 -8.52 -14.32 15.39
C GLU A 53 -8.74 -13.98 13.91
N THR A 54 -9.31 -14.91 13.16
CA THR A 54 -9.67 -14.71 11.76
C THR A 54 -11.11 -14.24 11.60
N ASP A 55 -11.47 -13.73 10.42
CA ASP A 55 -12.83 -13.24 10.12
C ASP A 55 -13.90 -14.33 10.25
N ASP A 56 -13.52 -15.61 10.11
CA ASP A 56 -14.39 -16.76 10.32
C ASP A 56 -14.39 -17.31 11.77
N GLY A 57 -13.81 -16.56 12.70
CA GLY A 57 -13.84 -16.83 14.15
C GLY A 57 -12.84 -17.90 14.62
N ARG A 58 -11.96 -18.42 13.76
CA ARG A 58 -10.89 -19.32 14.20
C ARG A 58 -9.82 -18.54 14.96
N VAL A 59 -9.24 -19.19 15.96
CA VAL A 59 -8.12 -18.67 16.73
C VAL A 59 -6.87 -19.44 16.33
N LEU A 60 -5.86 -18.71 15.87
CA LEU A 60 -4.54 -19.24 15.56
C LEU A 60 -3.59 -18.78 16.66
N THR A 61 -2.88 -19.70 17.30
CA THR A 61 -1.87 -19.39 18.31
C THR A 61 -0.47 -19.48 17.72
N ALA A 62 0.45 -18.66 18.24
CA ALA A 62 1.84 -18.67 17.81
C ALA A 62 2.77 -18.16 18.92
N ASP A 63 3.99 -18.70 18.98
CA ASP A 63 5.03 -18.21 19.88
C ASP A 63 5.59 -16.84 19.42
N LEU A 64 5.59 -16.60 18.11
CA LEU A 64 6.05 -15.38 17.47
C LEU A 64 5.02 -14.91 16.43
N VAL A 65 4.67 -13.64 16.47
CA VAL A 65 3.77 -13.01 15.48
C VAL A 65 4.55 -11.98 14.69
N VAL A 66 4.56 -12.12 13.36
CA VAL A 66 5.15 -11.15 12.43
C VAL A 66 4.03 -10.41 11.71
N LEU A 67 3.92 -9.11 11.96
CA LEU A 67 2.88 -8.26 11.39
C LEU A 67 3.40 -7.56 10.12
N ALA A 68 3.21 -8.22 8.97
CA ALA A 68 3.56 -7.73 7.64
C ALA A 68 2.32 -7.35 6.80
N THR A 69 1.36 -6.66 7.43
CA THR A 69 0.02 -6.39 6.88
C THR A 69 -0.11 -5.06 6.14
N GLY A 70 1.02 -4.41 5.82
CA GLY A 70 1.05 -3.19 5.02
C GLY A 70 0.09 -2.12 5.52
N ALA A 71 -0.77 -1.59 4.64
CA ALA A 71 -1.66 -0.47 4.97
C ALA A 71 -2.77 -0.85 5.97
N TRP A 72 -2.96 -2.14 6.25
CA TRP A 72 -3.91 -2.64 7.23
C TRP A 72 -3.31 -2.79 8.63
N THR A 73 -1.99 -2.59 8.81
CA THR A 73 -1.35 -2.70 10.12
C THR A 73 -2.02 -1.84 11.20
N PRO A 74 -2.44 -0.58 10.95
CA PRO A 74 -3.13 0.23 11.95
C PRO A 74 -4.50 -0.30 12.42
N ALA A 75 -5.10 -1.27 11.72
CA ALA A 75 -6.32 -1.94 12.19
C ALA A 75 -6.04 -2.99 13.28
N LEU A 76 -4.80 -3.46 13.38
CA LEU A 76 -4.39 -4.57 14.25
C LEU A 76 -3.48 -4.14 15.40
N LEU A 77 -2.93 -2.92 15.34
CA LEU A 77 -1.97 -2.37 16.31
C LEU A 77 -2.08 -0.85 16.35
N ASP A 78 -2.01 -0.23 17.54
CA ASP A 78 -2.08 1.23 17.64
C ASP A 78 -0.77 1.87 17.15
N LEU A 79 -0.80 2.31 15.90
CA LEU A 79 0.30 3.01 15.24
C LEU A 79 0.03 4.50 15.03
N ARG A 80 -0.92 5.09 15.77
CA ARG A 80 -1.18 6.53 15.69
C ARG A 80 0.09 7.34 15.95
N GLY A 81 0.34 8.32 15.10
CA GLY A 81 1.55 9.14 15.09
C GLY A 81 2.83 8.39 14.69
N ARG A 82 2.75 7.14 14.21
CA ARG A 82 3.92 6.35 13.76
C ARG A 82 3.79 5.86 12.34
N CYS A 83 2.64 5.30 12.02
CA CYS A 83 2.35 4.79 10.69
C CYS A 83 0.90 5.07 10.33
N SER A 84 0.63 5.45 9.09
CA SER A 84 -0.76 5.64 8.64
C SER A 84 -0.95 5.20 7.20
N ALA A 85 -2.16 4.70 6.91
CA ALA A 85 -2.51 4.34 5.55
C ALA A 85 -2.75 5.61 4.71
N THR A 86 -2.18 5.66 3.50
CA THR A 86 -2.48 6.72 2.52
C THR A 86 -2.80 6.14 1.15
N GLY A 87 -3.87 6.65 0.53
CA GLY A 87 -4.39 6.18 -0.75
C GLY A 87 -3.85 7.01 -1.92
N GLN A 88 -3.34 6.33 -2.94
CA GLN A 88 -2.79 6.89 -4.17
C GLN A 88 -3.65 6.51 -5.38
N ILE A 89 -3.84 7.44 -6.31
CA ILE A 89 -4.67 7.23 -7.49
C ILE A 89 -3.88 6.59 -8.63
N LEU A 90 -4.55 5.71 -9.36
CA LEU A 90 -4.07 5.17 -10.62
C LEU A 90 -5.24 4.98 -11.59
N SER A 91 -4.97 5.21 -12.87
CA SER A 91 -5.86 4.94 -13.99
C SER A 91 -5.14 4.13 -15.06
N TYR A 92 -5.95 3.45 -15.87
CA TYR A 92 -5.49 2.62 -16.97
C TYR A 92 -6.22 3.03 -18.24
N ILE A 93 -5.49 3.07 -19.35
CA ILE A 93 -6.00 3.41 -20.68
C ILE A 93 -5.61 2.29 -21.65
N LYS A 94 -6.54 1.91 -22.53
CA LYS A 94 -6.24 1.01 -23.64
C LYS A 94 -5.64 1.79 -24.81
N ILE A 95 -4.51 1.31 -25.30
CA ILE A 95 -3.77 1.87 -26.44
C ILE A 95 -3.77 0.88 -27.62
N SER A 96 -3.42 1.34 -28.82
CA SER A 96 -3.24 0.48 -29.99
C SER A 96 -1.87 -0.20 -30.01
N ASP A 97 -1.70 -1.22 -30.86
CA ASP A 97 -0.41 -1.90 -31.03
C ASP A 97 0.69 -0.92 -31.49
N ALA A 98 0.36 0.01 -32.39
CA ALA A 98 1.28 1.05 -32.84
C ALA A 98 1.66 2.02 -31.70
N GLU A 99 0.72 2.35 -30.80
CA GLU A 99 1.00 3.14 -29.61
C GLU A 99 1.87 2.35 -28.61
N GLN A 100 1.65 1.05 -28.46
CA GLN A 100 2.46 0.17 -27.61
C GLN A 100 3.89 0.05 -28.13
N GLU A 101 4.08 -0.13 -29.43
CA GLU A 101 5.41 -0.13 -30.06
C GLU A 101 6.14 1.20 -29.84
N ALA A 102 5.43 2.32 -30.00
CA ALA A 102 6.01 3.66 -29.85
C ALA A 102 6.33 4.06 -28.39
N LEU A 103 5.61 3.49 -27.41
CA LEU A 103 5.68 3.88 -25.99
C LEU A 103 6.38 2.84 -25.09
N GLY A 104 6.41 1.56 -25.49
CA GLY A 104 6.86 0.45 -24.65
C GLY A 104 8.32 0.56 -24.18
N GLU A 105 9.19 1.08 -25.04
CA GLU A 105 10.63 1.24 -24.75
C GLU A 105 10.98 2.63 -24.20
N ARG A 106 9.98 3.50 -23.95
CA ARG A 106 10.23 4.83 -23.36
C ARG A 106 10.57 4.71 -21.88
N PRO A 107 11.32 5.67 -21.31
CA PRO A 107 11.55 5.68 -19.87
C PRO A 107 10.25 5.94 -19.10
N THR A 108 10.20 5.47 -17.85
CA THR A 108 9.20 5.93 -16.88
C THR A 108 9.29 7.44 -16.75
N LEU A 109 8.16 8.13 -16.85
CA LEU A 109 8.09 9.58 -16.67
C LEU A 109 7.57 9.88 -15.28
N LEU A 110 8.26 10.74 -14.54
CA LEU A 110 7.86 11.23 -13.23
C LEU A 110 7.98 12.76 -13.21
N ASN A 111 6.91 13.43 -12.81
CA ASN A 111 6.95 14.84 -12.46
C ASN A 111 7.00 14.95 -10.93
N GLU A 112 8.17 15.27 -10.37
CA GLU A 112 8.38 15.31 -8.92
C GLU A 112 7.49 16.35 -8.23
N SER A 113 7.28 17.52 -8.84
CA SER A 113 6.46 18.59 -8.24
C SER A 113 5.00 18.20 -8.02
N SER A 114 4.46 17.33 -8.87
CA SER A 114 3.06 16.88 -8.80
C SER A 114 2.91 15.44 -8.32
N GLY A 115 4.00 14.67 -8.28
CA GLY A 115 3.99 13.23 -8.04
C GLY A 115 3.38 12.41 -9.20
N LEU A 116 3.00 13.03 -10.31
CA LEU A 116 2.33 12.36 -11.43
C LEU A 116 3.35 11.57 -12.25
N PHE A 117 3.00 10.34 -12.60
CA PHE A 117 3.89 9.46 -13.35
C PHE A 117 3.16 8.58 -14.36
N ILE A 118 3.90 8.19 -15.40
CA ILE A 118 3.49 7.20 -16.40
C ILE A 118 4.58 6.14 -16.44
N ILE A 119 4.16 4.88 -16.27
CA ILE A 119 5.03 3.74 -16.57
C ILE A 119 4.82 3.31 -18.02
N PRO A 120 5.84 2.76 -18.69
CA PRO A 120 5.71 2.24 -20.04
C PRO A 120 4.58 1.21 -20.12
N PRO A 121 3.79 1.23 -21.20
CA PRO A 121 2.66 0.34 -21.34
C PRO A 121 3.10 -1.10 -21.54
N VAL A 122 2.25 -2.02 -21.10
CA VAL A 122 2.43 -3.46 -21.27
C VAL A 122 1.09 -4.02 -21.72
N ASN A 123 1.08 -4.93 -22.69
CA ASN A 123 -0.13 -5.56 -23.20
C ASN A 123 -1.21 -4.55 -23.63
N ASN A 124 -0.80 -3.48 -24.31
CA ASN A 124 -1.68 -2.40 -24.79
C ASN A 124 -2.44 -1.67 -23.67
N VAL A 125 -1.88 -1.64 -22.47
CA VAL A 125 -2.42 -0.91 -21.32
C VAL A 125 -1.40 0.08 -20.80
N LEU A 126 -1.72 1.37 -20.90
CA LEU A 126 -0.95 2.46 -20.33
C LEU A 126 -1.49 2.79 -18.93
N LYS A 127 -0.59 2.82 -17.93
CA LYS A 127 -0.92 3.25 -16.56
C LYS A 127 -0.45 4.68 -16.32
N VAL A 128 -1.35 5.49 -15.75
CA VAL A 128 -1.07 6.85 -15.29
C VAL A 128 -1.45 6.95 -13.83
N ALA A 129 -0.60 7.54 -13.00
CA ALA A 129 -0.80 7.52 -11.55
C ALA A 129 -0.23 8.76 -10.87
N ARG A 130 -0.55 8.93 -9.59
CA ARG A 130 0.05 9.94 -8.72
C ARG A 130 0.65 9.28 -7.49
N HIS A 131 1.93 9.55 -7.24
CA HIS A 131 2.62 9.27 -5.99
C HIS A 131 2.77 10.60 -5.24
N GLY A 132 1.81 10.92 -4.38
CA GLY A 132 1.79 12.17 -3.63
C GLY A 132 1.49 11.95 -2.16
N TYR A 133 1.09 13.01 -1.46
CA TYR A 133 0.56 12.87 -0.09
C TYR A 133 -0.62 11.89 -0.07
N GLY A 134 -1.48 11.94 -1.09
CA GLY A 134 -2.61 11.03 -1.26
C GLY A 134 -3.78 11.38 -0.35
N TYR A 135 -4.61 10.40 -0.05
CA TYR A 135 -5.78 10.56 0.83
C TYR A 135 -5.63 9.73 2.10
N CYS A 136 -5.99 10.30 3.23
CA CYS A 136 -6.35 9.48 4.39
C CYS A 136 -7.81 9.03 4.27
N ASN A 137 -8.15 7.92 4.91
CA ASN A 137 -9.53 7.46 5.07
C ASN A 137 -9.76 7.17 6.56
N PRO A 138 -10.03 8.21 7.36
CA PRO A 138 -10.20 8.07 8.80
C PRO A 138 -11.38 7.14 9.13
N VAL A 139 -11.12 6.10 9.93
CA VAL A 139 -12.12 5.15 10.42
C VAL A 139 -12.00 5.06 11.93
N SER A 140 -13.15 5.17 12.62
CA SER A 140 -13.22 4.96 14.07
C SER A 140 -13.35 3.47 14.37
N ILE A 141 -12.37 2.91 15.07
CA ILE A 141 -12.31 1.50 15.46
C ILE A 141 -12.16 1.37 16.97
N PRO A 142 -12.60 0.25 17.60
CA PRO A 142 -12.15 -0.07 18.96
C PRO A 142 -10.62 -0.11 19.03
N HIS A 143 -10.04 0.29 20.16
CA HIS A 143 -8.59 0.22 20.35
C HIS A 143 -8.11 -1.23 20.15
N PRO A 144 -7.20 -1.50 19.18
CA PRO A 144 -6.93 -2.86 18.70
C PRO A 144 -6.26 -3.74 19.77
N GLU A 145 -5.49 -3.13 20.68
CA GLU A 145 -4.80 -3.83 21.76
C GLU A 145 -5.65 -4.03 23.02
N ASP A 146 -6.63 -3.15 23.27
CA ASP A 146 -7.44 -3.16 24.49
C ASP A 146 -8.75 -2.38 24.25
N PRO A 147 -9.84 -3.06 23.88
CA PRO A 147 -11.12 -2.42 23.61
C PRO A 147 -11.70 -1.60 24.77
N SER A 148 -11.25 -1.82 26.01
CA SER A 148 -11.71 -1.06 27.18
C SER A 148 -11.21 0.39 27.17
N LEU A 149 -10.14 0.69 26.43
CA LEU A 149 -9.60 2.04 26.23
C LEU A 149 -10.47 2.89 25.28
N GLY A 150 -11.57 2.34 24.77
CA GLY A 150 -12.51 3.02 23.90
C GLY A 150 -12.13 2.94 22.42
N LYS A 151 -12.56 3.94 21.66
CA LYS A 151 -12.34 4.00 20.21
C LYS A 151 -11.19 4.94 19.86
N ILE A 152 -10.46 4.58 18.82
CA ILE A 152 -9.43 5.41 18.19
C ILE A 152 -9.81 5.66 16.74
N THR A 153 -9.23 6.71 16.14
CA THR A 153 -9.37 6.98 14.72
C THR A 153 -8.04 6.73 14.03
N VAL A 154 -8.06 5.89 13.00
CA VAL A 154 -6.89 5.58 12.17
C VAL A 154 -7.28 5.63 10.69
N SER A 155 -6.34 5.92 9.81
CA SER A 155 -6.61 5.81 8.36
C SER A 155 -6.50 4.36 7.92
N LEU A 156 -7.56 3.82 7.29
CA LEU A 156 -7.63 2.43 6.82
C LEU A 156 -7.94 2.31 5.33
N PRO A 157 -7.47 1.25 4.65
CA PRO A 157 -7.68 1.08 3.22
C PRO A 157 -9.16 0.95 2.80
N ARG A 158 -9.60 1.81 1.87
CA ARG A 158 -10.82 1.63 1.07
C ARG A 158 -10.43 1.16 -0.33
N THR A 159 -10.78 -0.07 -0.68
CA THR A 159 -10.33 -0.70 -1.94
C THR A 159 -11.51 -1.13 -2.80
N HIS A 160 -11.26 -1.34 -4.09
CA HIS A 160 -12.26 -1.91 -5.01
C HIS A 160 -12.71 -3.34 -4.65
N ILE A 161 -11.95 -4.05 -3.79
CA ILE A 161 -12.30 -5.39 -3.32
C ILE A 161 -13.37 -5.28 -2.23
N SER A 162 -13.14 -4.40 -1.24
CA SER A 162 -14.10 -4.16 -0.16
C SER A 162 -15.27 -3.27 -0.57
N HIS A 163 -15.09 -2.45 -1.60
CA HIS A 163 -16.09 -1.51 -2.12
C HIS A 163 -16.16 -1.61 -3.64
N PRO A 164 -16.90 -2.60 -4.19
CA PRO A 164 -17.11 -2.72 -5.63
C PRO A 164 -17.67 -1.41 -6.21
N GLY A 165 -17.14 -0.98 -7.35
CA GLY A 165 -17.53 0.30 -7.97
C GLY A 165 -16.79 1.54 -7.44
N LEU A 166 -15.87 1.38 -6.48
CA LEU A 166 -15.01 2.49 -6.04
C LEU A 166 -14.19 3.07 -7.19
N GLU A 167 -14.43 4.34 -7.49
CA GLU A 167 -13.63 5.14 -8.41
C GLU A 167 -12.67 6.07 -7.66
N ILE A 168 -11.69 6.64 -8.37
CA ILE A 168 -10.86 7.71 -7.83
C ILE A 168 -11.63 9.04 -7.78
N PRO A 169 -11.34 9.95 -6.83
CA PRO A 169 -11.97 11.27 -6.76
C PRO A 169 -11.83 12.11 -8.04
N SER A 170 -12.78 13.02 -8.27
CA SER A 170 -12.82 13.87 -9.46
C SER A 170 -11.58 14.76 -9.62
N GLU A 171 -11.00 15.24 -8.51
CA GLU A 171 -9.72 15.97 -8.56
C GLU A 171 -8.61 15.08 -9.15
N GLY A 172 -8.56 13.82 -8.71
CA GLY A 172 -7.57 12.86 -9.16
C GLY A 172 -7.73 12.55 -10.65
N LYS A 173 -8.97 12.34 -11.12
CA LYS A 173 -9.25 12.19 -12.55
C LYS A 173 -8.73 13.39 -13.34
N LYS A 174 -9.01 14.62 -12.88
CA LYS A 174 -8.54 15.86 -13.53
C LYS A 174 -7.02 15.94 -13.55
N ALA A 175 -6.33 15.63 -12.44
CA ALA A 175 -4.88 15.65 -12.37
C ALA A 175 -4.23 14.67 -13.37
N LEU A 176 -4.73 13.43 -13.43
CA LEU A 176 -4.23 12.42 -14.38
C LEU A 176 -4.48 12.84 -15.84
N ARG A 177 -5.64 13.45 -16.12
CA ARG A 177 -5.98 13.96 -17.46
C ARG A 177 -5.09 15.13 -17.89
N SER A 178 -4.86 16.09 -16.99
CA SER A 178 -3.97 17.22 -17.27
C SER A 178 -2.53 16.77 -17.54
N PHE A 179 -2.05 15.77 -16.79
CA PHE A 179 -0.71 15.22 -17.02
C PHE A 179 -0.60 14.50 -18.37
N LEU A 180 -1.60 13.67 -18.71
CA LEU A 180 -1.68 13.06 -20.04
C LEU A 180 -1.73 14.11 -21.15
N ALA A 181 -2.50 15.19 -20.99
CA ALA A 181 -2.57 16.27 -21.97
C ALA A 181 -1.22 16.96 -22.19
N ALA A 182 -0.42 17.10 -21.14
CA ALA A 182 0.92 17.69 -21.23
C ALA A 182 1.95 16.76 -21.88
N VAL A 183 1.84 15.44 -21.66
CA VAL A 183 2.86 14.46 -22.06
C VAL A 183 2.51 13.75 -23.37
N TYR A 184 1.27 13.25 -23.47
CA TYR A 184 0.74 12.53 -24.63
C TYR A 184 -0.64 13.08 -25.02
N PRO A 185 -0.71 14.25 -25.68
CA PRO A 185 -1.97 14.95 -25.99
C PRO A 185 -3.01 14.08 -26.71
N SER A 186 -2.58 13.19 -27.61
CA SER A 186 -3.45 12.27 -28.36
C SER A 186 -4.17 11.25 -27.47
N LEU A 187 -3.67 10.99 -26.26
CA LEU A 187 -4.26 10.06 -25.29
C LEU A 187 -5.10 10.74 -24.22
N ALA A 188 -5.06 12.08 -24.14
CA ALA A 188 -5.63 12.85 -23.03
C ALA A 188 -7.13 12.59 -22.81
N THR A 189 -7.90 12.44 -23.89
CA THR A 189 -9.36 12.24 -23.85
C THR A 189 -9.79 10.77 -23.88
N ARG A 190 -8.84 9.82 -24.06
CA ARG A 190 -9.14 8.37 -24.14
C ARG A 190 -9.77 7.88 -22.83
N PRO A 191 -10.90 7.16 -22.83
CA PRO A 191 -11.58 6.75 -21.60
C PRO A 191 -10.65 5.94 -20.68
N PHE A 192 -10.77 6.16 -19.37
CA PHE A 192 -10.12 5.29 -18.40
C PHE A 192 -10.90 3.98 -18.37
N ILE A 193 -10.25 2.86 -18.70
CA ILE A 193 -10.88 1.53 -18.66
C ILE A 193 -11.02 1.02 -17.24
N SER A 194 -10.18 1.53 -16.32
CA SER A 194 -10.34 1.34 -14.89
C SER A 194 -9.58 2.43 -14.12
N THR A 195 -10.02 2.68 -12.89
CA THR A 195 -9.30 3.49 -11.91
C THR A 195 -9.26 2.76 -10.59
N ARG A 196 -8.19 2.92 -9.79
CA ARG A 196 -8.15 2.37 -8.43
C ARG A 196 -7.43 3.32 -7.45
N ILE A 197 -7.65 3.06 -6.17
CA ILE A 197 -6.87 3.63 -5.07
C ILE A 197 -5.96 2.53 -4.54
N CYS A 198 -4.65 2.77 -4.57
CA CYS A 198 -3.61 1.89 -4.03
C CYS A 198 -3.11 2.45 -2.71
N TRP A 199 -3.02 1.61 -1.68
CA TRP A 199 -2.74 2.07 -0.32
C TRP A 199 -1.31 1.76 0.10
N TYR A 200 -0.66 2.76 0.69
CA TYR A 200 0.66 2.65 1.32
C TYR A 200 0.52 2.72 2.84
N THR A 201 1.61 2.38 3.54
CA THR A 201 1.80 2.70 4.96
C THR A 201 2.94 3.68 5.06
N ASP A 202 2.62 4.92 5.41
CA ASP A 202 3.58 6.00 5.53
C ASP A 202 4.14 6.06 6.94
N THR A 203 5.46 6.21 7.05
CA THR A 203 6.14 6.68 8.27
C THR A 203 6.55 8.15 8.10
N PRO A 204 6.82 8.91 9.18
CA PRO A 204 7.16 10.32 9.06
C PRO A 204 8.41 10.58 8.22
N ARG A 205 9.41 9.69 8.31
CA ARG A 205 10.70 9.82 7.62
C ARG A 205 10.80 9.03 6.31
N GLY A 206 9.79 8.22 5.99
CA GLY A 206 9.81 7.36 4.80
C GLY A 206 10.64 6.07 4.98
N ASP A 207 11.27 5.91 6.14
CA ASP A 207 11.95 4.67 6.53
C ASP A 207 10.95 3.56 6.84
N TRP A 208 11.38 2.31 6.76
CA TRP A 208 10.55 1.16 7.14
C TRP A 208 10.46 1.00 8.66
N LEU A 209 9.44 0.32 9.14
CA LEU A 209 9.37 -0.18 10.51
C LEU A 209 9.62 -1.68 10.48
N LEU A 210 10.84 -2.10 10.84
CA LEU A 210 11.28 -3.49 10.92
C LEU A 210 11.86 -3.77 12.32
N SER A 211 10.98 -3.85 13.33
CA SER A 211 11.40 -3.95 14.73
C SER A 211 10.41 -4.77 15.55
N TYR A 212 10.90 -5.35 16.65
CA TYR A 212 10.04 -5.80 17.74
C TYR A 212 9.28 -4.63 18.36
N HIS A 213 8.06 -4.92 18.81
CA HIS A 213 7.24 -3.99 19.57
C HIS A 213 7.85 -3.77 20.97
N PRO A 214 7.95 -2.52 21.47
CA PRO A 214 8.61 -2.24 22.75
C PRO A 214 7.87 -2.83 23.97
N ARG A 215 6.55 -3.06 23.86
CA ARG A 215 5.73 -3.68 24.91
C ARG A 215 5.54 -5.19 24.75
N TYR A 216 5.50 -5.69 23.52
CA TYR A 216 5.09 -7.06 23.23
C TYR A 216 6.29 -7.86 22.76
N ARG A 217 6.87 -8.68 23.65
CA ARG A 217 8.19 -9.32 23.46
C ARG A 217 8.27 -10.22 22.23
N ASN A 218 7.13 -10.72 21.74
CA ASN A 218 7.03 -11.67 20.64
C ASN A 218 6.23 -11.13 19.45
N LEU A 219 6.08 -9.81 19.35
CA LEU A 219 5.48 -9.15 18.19
C LEU A 219 6.57 -8.44 17.39
N PHE A 220 6.84 -8.92 16.19
CA PHE A 220 7.69 -8.23 15.23
C PHE A 220 6.83 -7.51 14.20
N VAL A 221 7.10 -6.23 13.94
CA VAL A 221 6.35 -5.44 12.96
C VAL A 221 7.24 -5.19 11.74
N ALA A 222 6.70 -5.50 10.55
CA ALA A 222 7.35 -5.31 9.26
C ALA A 222 6.42 -4.50 8.34
N THR A 223 6.43 -3.18 8.47
CA THR A 223 5.51 -2.27 7.75
C THR A 223 6.21 -0.97 7.37
N GLY A 224 5.46 0.07 7.00
CA GLY A 224 6.02 1.41 6.76
C GLY A 224 6.74 1.54 5.41
N GLY A 225 6.33 0.75 4.42
CA GLY A 225 6.96 0.74 3.09
C GLY A 225 6.94 2.09 2.35
N SER A 226 6.16 3.06 2.84
CA SER A 226 6.15 4.47 2.43
C SER A 226 6.14 4.68 0.91
N GLY A 227 5.38 3.83 0.21
CA GLY A 227 5.21 3.90 -1.24
C GLY A 227 6.44 3.54 -2.09
N HIS A 228 7.51 3.00 -1.49
CA HIS A 228 8.76 2.69 -2.18
C HIS A 228 9.24 1.24 -2.01
N ALA A 229 8.63 0.47 -1.10
CA ALA A 229 9.09 -0.90 -0.79
C ALA A 229 9.00 -1.90 -1.96
N TYR A 230 8.13 -1.69 -2.95
CA TYR A 230 7.91 -2.67 -4.03
C TYR A 230 9.19 -2.98 -4.84
N LYS A 231 10.07 -1.98 -5.05
CA LYS A 231 11.33 -2.19 -5.79
C LYS A 231 12.31 -3.12 -5.06
N PHE A 232 12.11 -3.32 -3.76
CA PHE A 232 12.93 -4.18 -2.91
C PHE A 232 12.32 -5.55 -2.69
N LEU A 233 11.19 -5.87 -3.34
CA LEU A 233 10.51 -7.15 -3.22
C LEU A 233 11.46 -8.38 -3.28
N PRO A 234 12.49 -8.44 -4.15
CA PRO A 234 13.38 -9.59 -4.19
C PRO A 234 14.29 -9.77 -2.97
N VAL A 235 14.56 -8.69 -2.21
CA VAL A 235 15.60 -8.68 -1.17
C VAL A 235 15.09 -8.31 0.23
N VAL A 236 13.88 -7.74 0.32
CA VAL A 236 13.34 -7.23 1.59
C VAL A 236 13.08 -8.35 2.61
N GLY A 237 12.73 -9.55 2.16
CA GLY A 237 12.50 -10.70 3.03
C GLY A 237 13.73 -11.06 3.85
N ASP A 238 14.90 -11.14 3.21
CA ASP A 238 16.17 -11.43 3.89
C ASP A 238 16.48 -10.36 4.94
N LYS A 239 16.19 -9.09 4.65
CA LYS A 239 16.42 -7.97 5.59
C LYS A 239 15.45 -7.98 6.77
N ILE A 240 14.21 -8.41 6.55
CA ILE A 240 13.27 -8.65 7.65
C ILE A 240 13.79 -9.76 8.56
N VAL A 241 14.31 -10.86 7.99
CA VAL A 241 14.88 -11.97 8.76
C VAL A 241 16.14 -11.53 9.52
N ASP A 242 17.04 -10.77 8.90
CA ASP A 242 18.22 -10.18 9.55
C ASP A 242 17.82 -9.40 10.82
N CYS A 243 16.84 -8.50 10.71
CA CYS A 243 16.31 -7.73 11.84
C CYS A 243 15.63 -8.61 12.90
N LEU A 244 14.84 -9.59 12.47
CA LEU A 244 14.11 -10.50 13.35
C LEU A 244 15.04 -11.39 14.19
N LEU A 245 16.19 -11.76 13.63
CA LEU A 245 17.27 -12.50 14.30
C LEU A 245 18.21 -11.62 15.13
N GLY A 246 17.94 -10.32 15.24
CA GLY A 246 18.74 -9.37 16.02
C GLY A 246 20.01 -8.89 15.33
N ASN A 247 20.12 -9.05 14.02
CA ASN A 247 21.27 -8.65 13.20
C ASN A 247 20.91 -7.59 12.15
N PRO A 248 20.27 -6.46 12.52
CA PRO A 248 19.91 -5.43 11.54
C PRO A 248 21.18 -4.88 10.85
N PRO A 249 21.13 -4.57 9.54
CA PRO A 249 22.25 -3.92 8.87
C PRO A 249 22.61 -2.62 9.59
N ALA A 250 23.91 -2.42 9.88
CA ALA A 250 24.37 -1.33 10.74
C ALA A 250 23.92 0.05 10.26
N GLU A 251 23.88 0.26 8.94
CA GLU A 251 23.45 1.50 8.29
C GLU A 251 21.95 1.80 8.40
N PHE A 252 21.13 0.79 8.73
CA PHE A 252 19.67 0.91 8.82
C PHE A 252 19.10 0.66 10.21
N LYS A 253 19.92 0.23 11.17
CA LYS A 253 19.49 -0.11 12.53
C LYS A 253 18.60 0.96 13.17
N ASP A 254 19.02 2.22 13.13
CA ASP A 254 18.26 3.32 13.74
C ASP A 254 17.08 3.78 12.87
N LYS A 255 17.19 3.62 11.55
CA LYS A 255 16.12 3.97 10.60
C LYS A 255 14.94 3.03 10.69
N TRP A 256 15.21 1.74 10.91
CA TRP A 256 14.19 0.69 10.95
C TRP A 256 13.69 0.32 12.35
N ALA A 257 14.21 0.99 13.37
CA ALA A 257 13.79 0.85 14.76
C ALA A 257 12.34 1.30 14.99
N TRP A 258 11.79 0.96 16.16
CA TRP A 258 10.48 1.42 16.59
C TRP A 258 10.42 2.96 16.67
N PRO A 259 9.57 3.64 15.89
CA PRO A 259 9.57 5.09 15.84
C PRO A 259 8.93 5.71 17.08
N GLU A 260 9.37 6.91 17.41
CA GLU A 260 8.67 7.80 18.34
C GLU A 260 7.29 8.18 17.80
N ARG A 261 6.40 8.58 18.71
CA ARG A 261 5.07 9.07 18.33
C ARG A 261 5.14 10.54 17.94
N ASP A 262 4.71 10.87 16.72
CA ASP A 262 4.40 12.25 16.35
C ASP A 262 3.17 12.79 17.11
N LEU A 263 3.06 14.12 17.23
CA LEU A 263 1.93 14.78 17.91
C LEU A 263 0.59 14.56 17.19
N GLU A 264 0.61 14.48 15.86
CA GLU A 264 -0.57 14.21 15.04
C GLU A 264 -0.76 12.70 14.86
N ASP A 265 -1.98 12.21 15.05
CA ASP A 265 -2.27 10.78 14.90
C ASP A 265 -2.14 10.30 13.43
N GLN A 266 -2.49 11.16 12.46
CA GLN A 266 -2.34 10.87 11.04
C GLN A 266 -0.92 11.22 10.56
N VAL A 267 -0.22 10.20 10.07
CA VAL A 267 1.12 10.35 9.52
C VAL A 267 1.08 10.61 8.02
N TRP A 268 1.94 11.51 7.57
CA TRP A 268 2.27 11.74 6.18
C TRP A 268 3.79 11.73 6.06
N THR A 269 4.32 10.99 5.09
CA THR A 269 5.77 11.00 4.84
C THR A 269 6.25 12.40 4.48
N LYS A 270 7.34 12.85 5.11
CA LYS A 270 7.98 14.16 4.89
C LYS A 270 9.07 14.01 3.84
N ASP A 271 8.68 13.81 2.59
CA ASP A 271 9.56 13.65 1.43
C ASP A 271 9.16 14.58 0.26
N TRP A 272 9.62 14.27 -0.96
CA TRP A 272 9.36 15.03 -2.18
C TRP A 272 7.92 14.93 -2.71
N ARG A 273 7.03 14.16 -2.06
CA ARG A 273 5.67 13.90 -2.55
C ARG A 273 4.92 15.19 -2.91
N GLY A 274 4.45 15.22 -4.15
CA GLY A 274 3.62 16.30 -4.68
C GLY A 274 2.14 16.19 -4.29
N GLY A 275 1.37 17.19 -4.71
CA GLY A 275 -0.07 17.26 -4.47
C GLY A 275 -0.46 17.89 -3.14
N VAL A 276 -1.77 17.89 -2.84
CA VAL A 276 -2.32 18.54 -1.65
C VAL A 276 -2.19 17.60 -0.46
N LYS A 277 -1.56 18.07 0.62
CA LYS A 277 -1.49 17.35 1.90
C LYS A 277 -2.83 17.46 2.66
N GLY A 278 -3.22 16.40 3.37
CA GLY A 278 -4.38 16.44 4.28
C GLY A 278 -5.72 16.15 3.62
N MET A 279 -5.75 15.62 2.39
CA MET A 279 -7.00 15.26 1.75
C MET A 279 -7.64 14.05 2.45
N VAL A 280 -8.93 14.16 2.76
CA VAL A 280 -9.76 13.06 3.26
C VAL A 280 -10.51 12.44 2.08
N LEU A 281 -10.43 11.12 1.94
CA LEU A 281 -10.96 10.42 0.78
C LEU A 281 -12.46 10.64 0.58
N GLU A 282 -13.25 10.53 1.65
CA GLU A 282 -14.70 10.68 1.58
C GLU A 282 -15.12 12.09 1.12
N ASP A 283 -14.49 13.13 1.66
CA ASP A 283 -14.74 14.52 1.27
C ASP A 283 -14.46 14.74 -0.23
N GLU A 284 -13.38 14.17 -0.75
CA GLU A 284 -13.00 14.31 -2.17
C GLU A 284 -13.91 13.50 -3.11
N LEU A 285 -14.45 12.37 -2.66
CA LEU A 285 -15.45 11.60 -3.42
C LEU A 285 -16.77 12.38 -3.53
N GLN A 286 -17.26 12.95 -2.42
CA GLN A 286 -18.52 13.70 -2.37
C GLN A 286 -18.51 14.98 -3.22
N LYS A 287 -17.37 15.65 -3.32
CA LYS A 287 -17.20 16.82 -4.23
C LYS A 287 -17.49 16.47 -5.70
N GLY A 288 -17.30 15.22 -6.10
CA GLY A 288 -17.63 14.73 -7.44
C GLY A 288 -19.12 14.53 -7.66
N GLU A 289 -19.83 14.03 -6.66
CA GLU A 289 -21.27 13.70 -6.74
C GLU A 289 -22.15 14.95 -6.77
N ASN A 290 -21.81 15.98 -5.99
CA ASN A 290 -22.58 17.23 -5.95
C ASN A 290 -22.51 18.02 -7.26
N LYS A 291 -21.49 17.79 -8.09
CA LYS A 291 -21.38 18.37 -9.45
C LYS A 291 -22.16 17.62 -10.51
N ALA A 292 -22.56 16.37 -10.26
CA ALA A 292 -23.37 15.57 -11.20
C ALA A 292 -24.88 15.76 -10.99
N LYS A 293 -25.29 16.43 -9.89
CA LYS A 293 -26.68 16.70 -9.53
C LYS A 293 -27.14 18.14 -9.82
N LEU A 294 -26.23 19.00 -10.30
CA LEU A 294 -26.48 20.37 -10.75
C LEU A 294 -26.29 20.45 -12.27
#